data_AF-A0A5M9N3E5-F1
#
_entry.id   AF-A0A5M9N3E5-F1
#
_cell.length_a   1.000
_cell.length_b   1.000
_cell.length_c   1.000
_cell.angle_alpha   90.00
_cell.angle_beta   90.00
_cell.angle_gamma   90.00
#
_symmetry.space_group_name_H-M   'P 1'
#
loop_
_entity.id
_entity.type
_entity.pdbx_description
1 polymer ?
#
loop_
_entity_poly.entity_id
_entity_poly.type
_entity_poly.pdbx_seq_one_letter_code
_entity_poly.pdbx_strand_id
1 'polypeptide(L)'
;MTTLALGEEPNTLCEFDLMRLPTELHLHISSYLSYPDALALKHTCHHFYTLVYTGVHLKVDWLVERFERKLECPMEKCSFRTDESFCNWRIRRIMERRRRHLECPRERGGCLVIQGRTCQVDLVPAWLKRQGRLELVQSVGYEVFIHGLIFLCVYFLWNLGVRYLGVPVTDDIMNPPISADYTY
;
A
#
# COMPACT_ATOMS: atom_id res chain seq x y z
N MET A 1 -38.75 -45.42 30.86
CA MET A 1 -39.31 -45.38 29.49
C MET A 1 -40.36 -44.29 29.47
N THR A 2 -40.25 -43.14 28.81
CA THR A 2 -39.37 -42.73 27.72
C THR A 2 -39.46 -41.20 27.68
N THR A 3 -38.35 -40.48 27.90
CA THR A 3 -38.25 -39.04 27.62
C THR A 3 -37.97 -38.90 26.13
N LEU A 4 -38.94 -38.36 25.38
CA LEU A 4 -38.80 -38.09 23.96
C LEU A 4 -37.73 -37.02 23.75
N ALA A 5 -36.67 -37.42 23.05
CA ALA A 5 -35.62 -36.53 22.59
C ALA A 5 -36.22 -35.43 21.70
N LEU A 6 -35.92 -34.18 22.05
CA LEU A 6 -36.08 -33.04 21.16
C LEU A 6 -35.24 -33.33 19.90
N GLY A 7 -35.93 -33.48 18.78
CA GLY A 7 -35.31 -33.57 17.47
C GLY A 7 -34.45 -32.34 17.23
N GLU A 8 -33.17 -32.60 17.01
CA GLU A 8 -32.18 -31.64 16.55
C GLU A 8 -32.50 -31.33 15.07
N GLU A 9 -33.21 -30.22 14.82
CA GLU A 9 -33.44 -29.69 13.47
C GLU A 9 -32.07 -29.29 12.87
N PRO A 10 -31.59 -29.94 11.79
CA PRO A 10 -30.40 -29.46 11.11
C PRO A 10 -30.78 -28.15 10.41
N ASN A 11 -30.25 -27.03 10.91
CA ASN A 11 -30.27 -25.73 10.24
C ASN A 11 -29.59 -25.84 8.86
N THR A 12 -30.35 -26.33 7.88
CA THR A 12 -30.00 -26.29 6.46
C THR A 12 -30.23 -24.86 5.99
N LEU A 13 -29.26 -23.99 6.27
CA LEU A 13 -29.19 -22.70 5.61
C LEU A 13 -29.16 -22.98 4.10
N CYS A 14 -30.25 -22.66 3.43
CA CYS A 14 -30.33 -22.75 1.98
C CYS A 14 -29.25 -21.81 1.43
N GLU A 15 -28.16 -22.39 0.92
CA GLU A 15 -27.09 -21.61 0.30
C GLU A 15 -27.65 -21.03 -1.00
N PHE A 16 -28.12 -19.78 -0.89
CA PHE A 16 -28.60 -19.00 -2.02
C PHE A 16 -27.39 -18.56 -2.84
N ASP A 17 -27.09 -19.33 -3.88
CA ASP A 17 -26.09 -18.99 -4.87
C ASP A 17 -26.72 -18.10 -5.96
N LEU A 18 -26.03 -17.01 -6.30
CA LEU A 18 -26.42 -16.11 -7.39
C LEU A 18 -26.60 -16.91 -8.69
N MET A 19 -25.71 -17.87 -8.96
CA MET A 19 -25.73 -18.64 -10.22
C MET A 19 -26.93 -19.57 -10.37
N ARG A 20 -27.69 -19.83 -9.30
CA ARG A 20 -28.93 -20.61 -9.35
C ARG A 20 -30.12 -19.79 -9.84
N LEU A 21 -29.98 -18.48 -9.97
CA LEU A 21 -31.03 -17.61 -10.48
C LEU A 21 -31.18 -17.79 -12.00
N PRO A 22 -32.42 -17.70 -12.52
CA PRO A 22 -32.65 -17.64 -13.96
C PRO A 22 -32.03 -16.38 -14.58
N THR A 23 -31.73 -16.45 -15.88
CA THR A 23 -31.01 -15.40 -16.62
C THR A 23 -31.73 -14.06 -16.66
N GLU A 24 -33.06 -14.06 -16.59
CA GLU A 24 -33.89 -12.86 -16.51
C GLU A 24 -33.62 -12.10 -15.21
N LEU A 25 -33.44 -12.81 -14.09
CA LEU A 25 -33.10 -12.19 -12.82
C LEU A 25 -31.66 -11.68 -12.83
N HIS A 26 -30.73 -12.40 -13.47
CA HIS A 26 -29.38 -11.89 -13.69
C HIS A 26 -29.37 -10.58 -14.48
N LEU A 27 -30.15 -10.50 -15.56
CA LEU A 27 -30.30 -9.27 -16.35
C LEU A 27 -30.90 -8.14 -15.53
N HIS A 28 -31.95 -8.45 -14.77
CA HIS A 28 -32.61 -7.47 -13.92
C HIS A 28 -31.68 -6.92 -12.83
N ILE A 29 -30.92 -7.79 -12.16
CA ILE A 29 -29.91 -7.35 -11.18
C ILE A 29 -28.87 -6.45 -11.86
N SER A 30 -28.40 -6.85 -13.05
CA SER A 30 -27.38 -6.09 -13.78
C SER A 30 -27.83 -4.69 -14.19
N SER A 31 -29.14 -4.46 -14.41
CA SER A 31 -29.65 -3.15 -14.80
C SER A 31 -29.69 -2.12 -13.66
N TYR A 32 -29.59 -2.55 -12.40
CA TYR A 32 -29.47 -1.64 -11.25
C TYR A 32 -28.04 -1.33 -10.85
N LEU A 33 -27.04 -1.97 -11.47
CA LEU A 33 -25.65 -1.78 -11.12
C LEU A 33 -25.07 -0.53 -11.76
N SER A 34 -24.36 0.26 -10.97
CA SER A 34 -23.53 1.35 -11.50
C SER A 34 -22.40 0.81 -12.38
N TYR A 35 -21.87 1.62 -13.31
CA TYR A 35 -20.78 1.20 -14.20
C TYR A 35 -19.64 0.41 -13.53
N PRO A 36 -19.02 0.89 -12.43
CA PRO A 36 -17.93 0.14 -11.79
C PRO A 36 -18.36 -1.22 -11.22
N ASP A 37 -19.62 -1.37 -10.78
CA ASP A 37 -20.14 -2.64 -10.24
C ASP A 37 -20.54 -3.59 -11.36
N ALA A 38 -21.19 -3.07 -12.41
CA ALA A 38 -21.51 -3.84 -13.61
C ALA A 38 -20.24 -4.36 -14.28
N LEU A 39 -19.20 -3.53 -14.40
CA LEU A 39 -17.90 -3.96 -14.94
C LEU A 39 -17.24 -5.01 -14.04
N ALA A 40 -17.33 -4.88 -12.71
CA ALA A 40 -16.83 -5.90 -11.81
C ALA A 40 -17.57 -7.23 -12.00
N LEU A 41 -18.90 -7.21 -12.06
CA LEU A 41 -19.74 -8.39 -12.30
C LEU A 41 -19.42 -9.05 -13.65
N LYS A 42 -19.26 -8.25 -14.70
CA LYS A 42 -18.86 -8.71 -16.04
C LYS A 42 -17.56 -9.52 -16.02
N HIS A 43 -16.63 -9.17 -15.13
CA HIS A 43 -15.32 -9.83 -15.02
C HIS A 43 -15.25 -10.95 -13.97
N THR A 44 -16.36 -11.34 -13.32
CA THR A 44 -16.34 -12.45 -12.35
C THR A 44 -16.39 -13.82 -13.03
N CYS A 45 -17.21 -13.98 -14.08
CA CYS A 45 -17.37 -15.24 -14.80
C CYS A 45 -17.75 -15.02 -16.26
N HIS A 46 -17.61 -16.08 -17.08
CA HIS A 46 -17.93 -16.02 -18.51
C HIS A 46 -19.42 -15.73 -18.78
N HIS A 47 -20.34 -16.26 -17.95
CA HIS A 47 -21.78 -16.01 -18.09
C HIS A 47 -22.11 -14.52 -17.98
N PHE A 48 -21.59 -13.84 -16.96
CA PHE A 48 -21.80 -12.40 -16.81
C PHE A 48 -21.01 -11.59 -17.84
N TYR A 49 -19.89 -12.10 -18.34
CA TYR A 49 -19.10 -11.41 -19.36
C TYR A 49 -19.91 -11.13 -20.65
N THR A 50 -20.73 -12.10 -21.06
CA THR A 50 -21.57 -12.00 -22.26
C THR A 50 -22.92 -11.33 -21.98
N LEU A 51 -23.43 -11.45 -20.75
CA LEU A 51 -24.75 -10.97 -20.36
C LEU A 51 -24.77 -9.49 -19.95
N VAL A 52 -23.77 -9.02 -19.19
CA VAL A 52 -23.81 -7.72 -18.52
C VAL A 52 -23.44 -6.58 -19.47
N TYR A 53 -24.32 -5.59 -19.54
CA TYR A 53 -24.12 -4.40 -20.35
C TYR A 53 -23.24 -3.35 -19.64
N THR A 54 -22.14 -2.94 -20.27
CA THR A 54 -21.22 -1.88 -19.81
C THR A 54 -21.03 -0.79 -20.86
N GLY A 55 -22.10 -0.44 -21.59
CA GLY A 55 -22.03 0.53 -22.68
C GLY A 55 -21.93 1.99 -22.22
N VAL A 56 -22.07 2.90 -23.19
CA VAL A 56 -21.81 4.33 -23.02
C VAL A 56 -22.74 4.97 -21.99
N HIS A 57 -24.03 4.64 -21.98
CA HIS A 57 -25.01 5.21 -21.06
C HIS A 57 -24.57 5.04 -19.60
N LEU A 58 -24.21 3.81 -19.23
CA LEU A 58 -23.78 3.49 -17.87
C LEU A 58 -22.52 4.27 -17.46
N LYS A 59 -21.58 4.48 -18.39
CA LYS A 59 -20.36 5.26 -18.18
C LYS A 59 -20.67 6.74 -17.97
N VAL A 60 -21.56 7.30 -18.77
CA VAL A 60 -21.97 8.71 -18.68
C VAL A 60 -22.76 8.95 -17.41
N ASP A 61 -23.76 8.12 -17.12
CA ASP A 61 -24.59 8.22 -15.92
C ASP A 61 -23.74 8.19 -14.65
N TRP A 62 -22.74 7.29 -14.61
CA TRP A 62 -21.78 7.23 -13.51
C TRP A 62 -20.93 8.50 -13.37
N LEU A 63 -20.47 9.10 -14.48
CA LEU A 63 -19.71 10.36 -14.43
C LEU A 63 -20.58 11.53 -14.00
N VAL A 64 -21.83 11.59 -14.45
CA VAL A 64 -22.81 12.61 -14.05
C VAL A 64 -23.09 12.49 -12.55
N GLU A 65 -23.39 11.29 -12.05
CA GLU A 65 -23.61 11.04 -10.62
C GLU A 65 -22.42 11.49 -9.76
N ARG A 66 -21.18 11.21 -10.22
CA ARG A 66 -19.97 11.67 -9.52
C ARG A 66 -19.84 13.19 -9.50
N PHE A 67 -20.18 13.85 -10.60
CA PHE A 67 -20.16 15.31 -10.70
C PHE A 67 -21.17 15.94 -9.74
N GLU A 68 -22.39 15.41 -9.69
CA GLU A 68 -23.44 15.86 -8.77
C GLU A 68 -23.03 15.68 -7.30
N ARG A 69 -22.37 14.57 -6.98
CA ARG A 69 -21.82 14.28 -5.64
C ARG A 69 -20.56 15.09 -5.31
N LYS A 70 -20.13 16.01 -6.19
CA LYS A 70 -18.90 16.83 -6.04
C LYS A 70 -17.64 16.00 -5.77
N LEU A 71 -17.59 14.79 -6.32
CA LEU A 71 -16.42 13.91 -6.25
C LEU A 71 -15.43 14.27 -7.37
N GLU A 72 -14.21 13.73 -7.27
CA GLU A 72 -13.21 13.92 -8.32
C GLU A 72 -13.74 13.34 -9.65
N CYS A 73 -13.84 14.20 -10.66
CA CYS A 73 -14.25 13.85 -12.01
C CYS A 73 -13.04 13.88 -12.96
N PRO A 74 -12.82 12.83 -13.76
CA PRO A 74 -11.80 12.81 -14.80
C PRO A 74 -12.16 13.79 -15.93
N MET A 75 -11.62 15.00 -15.91
CA MET A 75 -11.83 16.02 -16.96
C MET A 75 -11.00 15.77 -18.24
N GLU A 76 -10.14 14.76 -18.24
CA GLU A 76 -9.35 14.36 -19.40
C GLU A 76 -10.21 13.64 -20.45
N LYS A 77 -9.76 13.60 -21.71
CA LYS A 77 -10.47 12.90 -22.80
C LYS A 77 -10.58 11.40 -22.50
N CYS A 78 -11.71 10.97 -21.95
CA CYS A 78 -12.07 9.55 -21.84
C CYS A 78 -12.68 9.05 -23.15
N SER A 79 -12.21 7.91 -23.65
CA SER A 79 -12.85 7.23 -24.78
C SER A 79 -14.01 6.38 -24.28
N PHE A 80 -15.19 6.56 -24.87
CA PHE A 80 -16.37 5.75 -24.53
C PHE A 80 -16.49 4.46 -25.37
N ARG A 81 -15.57 4.23 -26.34
CA ARG A 81 -15.67 3.13 -27.31
C ARG A 81 -15.61 1.75 -26.68
N THR A 82 -14.70 1.55 -25.72
CA THR A 82 -14.48 0.25 -25.06
C THR A 82 -14.26 0.44 -23.57
N ASP A 83 -14.45 -0.62 -22.77
CA ASP A 83 -14.19 -0.58 -21.32
C ASP A 83 -12.70 -0.35 -21.04
N GLU A 84 -11.82 -0.95 -21.84
CA GLU A 84 -10.38 -0.78 -21.72
C GLU A 84 -9.92 0.66 -22.00
N SER A 85 -10.43 1.26 -23.07
CA SER A 85 -10.08 2.64 -23.43
C SER A 85 -10.72 3.68 -22.49
N PHE A 86 -11.85 3.34 -21.88
CA PHE A 86 -12.46 4.15 -20.84
C PHE A 86 -11.66 4.07 -19.53
N CYS A 87 -11.23 2.87 -19.13
CA CYS A 87 -10.49 2.60 -17.89
C CYS A 87 -9.01 3.02 -17.95
N ASN A 88 -8.76 4.32 -18.14
CA ASN A 88 -7.44 4.94 -18.02
C ASN A 88 -6.90 4.90 -16.57
N TRP A 89 -5.62 5.20 -16.36
CA TRP A 89 -4.96 5.21 -15.05
C TRP A 89 -5.73 6.02 -14.01
N ARG A 90 -6.35 7.15 -14.41
CA ARG A 90 -7.13 8.02 -13.52
C ARG A 90 -8.45 7.37 -13.10
N ILE A 91 -9.19 6.78 -14.04
CA ILE A 91 -10.40 6.00 -13.75
C ILE A 91 -10.07 4.81 -12.84
N ARG A 92 -8.99 4.08 -13.14
CA ARG A 92 -8.53 2.96 -12.29
C ARG A 92 -8.26 3.42 -10.86
N ARG A 93 -7.60 4.57 -10.69
CA ARG A 93 -7.35 5.16 -9.37
C ARG A 93 -8.65 5.52 -8.66
N ILE A 94 -9.61 6.13 -9.36
CA ILE A 94 -10.94 6.45 -8.82
C ILE A 94 -11.68 5.18 -8.38
N MET A 95 -11.74 4.15 -9.23
CA MET A 95 -12.37 2.88 -8.92
C MET A 95 -11.71 2.20 -7.71
N GLU A 96 -10.39 2.30 -7.59
CA GLU A 96 -9.67 1.75 -6.45
C GLU A 96 -9.93 2.51 -5.15
N ARG A 97 -10.03 3.84 -5.20
CA ARG A 97 -10.48 4.62 -4.02
C ARG A 97 -11.90 4.26 -3.60
N ARG A 98 -12.81 4.03 -4.56
CA ARG A 98 -14.18 3.57 -4.30
C ARG A 98 -14.18 2.20 -3.62
N ARG A 99 -13.39 1.22 -4.10
CA ARG A 99 -13.24 -0.10 -3.45
C ARG A 99 -12.70 -0.01 -2.03
N ARG A 100 -11.83 0.97 -1.76
CA ARG A 100 -11.29 1.25 -0.43
C ARG A 100 -12.19 2.18 0.39
N HIS A 101 -13.41 2.46 -0.08
CA HIS A 101 -14.41 3.36 0.50
C HIS A 101 -13.82 4.71 1.01
N LEU A 102 -12.86 5.27 0.27
CA LEU A 102 -12.22 6.55 0.60
C LEU A 102 -13.09 7.77 0.26
N GLU A 103 -14.15 7.56 -0.53
CA GLU A 103 -15.07 8.60 -0.99
C GLU A 103 -16.40 8.60 -0.20
N CYS A 104 -16.54 7.73 0.82
CA CYS A 104 -17.78 7.60 1.59
C CYS A 104 -17.97 8.75 2.60
N PRO A 105 -19.19 9.31 2.71
CA PRO A 105 -19.49 10.34 3.72
C PRO A 105 -19.44 9.77 5.13
N ARG A 106 -19.02 10.59 6.11
CA ARG A 106 -18.82 10.19 7.52
C ARG A 106 -20.09 10.34 8.39
N GLU A 107 -21.25 10.46 7.77
CA GLU A 107 -22.52 10.74 8.45
C GLU A 107 -23.24 9.47 8.92
N ARG A 108 -24.19 9.62 9.86
CA ARG A 108 -25.05 8.51 10.32
C ARG A 108 -25.93 8.06 9.14
N GLY A 109 -25.79 6.80 8.73
CA GLY A 109 -26.36 6.26 7.48
C GLY A 109 -25.35 6.10 6.34
N GLY A 110 -24.05 6.27 6.62
CA GLY A 110 -22.96 6.01 5.68
C GLY A 110 -22.77 4.52 5.32
N CYS A 111 -21.60 4.19 4.77
CA CYS A 111 -21.31 2.89 4.18
C CYS A 111 -21.47 1.71 5.17
N LEU A 112 -22.34 0.75 4.85
CA LEU A 112 -22.45 -0.54 5.52
C LEU A 112 -21.26 -1.43 5.08
N VAL A 113 -20.12 -1.28 5.74
CA VAL A 113 -18.92 -2.09 5.45
C VAL A 113 -19.16 -3.52 5.94
N ILE A 114 -19.21 -4.48 5.02
CA ILE A 114 -19.08 -5.92 5.34
C ILE A 114 -17.70 -6.12 6.00
N GLN A 115 -17.65 -6.83 7.13
CA GLN A 115 -16.46 -6.92 7.99
C GLN A 115 -15.15 -7.13 7.21
N GLY A 116 -14.24 -6.14 7.26
CA GLY A 116 -12.86 -6.34 6.76
C GLY A 116 -12.04 -5.19 6.13
N ARG A 117 -12.33 -3.87 6.35
CA ARG A 117 -11.56 -2.61 5.97
C ARG A 117 -12.25 -1.76 4.87
N THR A 118 -12.05 -0.45 4.65
CA THR A 118 -11.90 0.77 5.49
C THR A 118 -12.89 1.83 4.96
N CYS A 119 -13.56 2.63 5.81
CA CYS A 119 -14.14 3.98 5.51
C CYS A 119 -13.34 5.13 6.20
N GLN A 120 -12.06 4.81 6.46
CA GLN A 120 -10.91 5.49 7.08
C GLN A 120 -11.02 6.24 8.44
N VAL A 121 -10.34 5.65 9.44
CA VAL A 121 -9.16 6.23 10.12
C VAL A 121 -7.94 5.38 9.74
N ASP A 122 -7.20 5.82 8.72
CA ASP A 122 -5.81 5.42 8.43
C ASP A 122 -5.25 6.51 7.49
N LEU A 123 -5.16 7.73 8.01
CA LEU A 123 -4.57 8.89 7.33
C LEU A 123 -3.04 8.81 7.29
N VAL A 124 -2.46 7.61 7.30
CA VAL A 124 -1.04 7.46 7.02
C VAL A 124 -0.86 7.61 5.52
N PRO A 125 -0.24 8.70 5.05
CA PRO A 125 -0.07 8.90 3.63
C PRO A 125 0.74 7.76 3.02
N ALA A 126 0.50 7.42 1.75
CA ALA A 126 1.25 6.36 1.07
C ALA A 126 2.78 6.59 1.07
N TRP A 127 3.23 7.86 1.19
CA TRP A 127 4.65 8.20 1.36
C TRP A 127 5.21 7.87 2.75
N LEU A 128 4.37 7.83 3.79
CA LEU A 128 4.74 7.46 5.16
C LEU A 128 4.68 5.95 5.41
N LYS A 129 3.95 5.19 4.58
CA LYS A 129 3.94 3.72 4.58
C LYS A 129 5.23 3.10 4.01
N ARG A 130 6.22 3.92 3.63
CA ARG A 130 7.56 3.52 3.16
C ARG A 130 8.48 3.17 4.33
N GLN A 131 7.98 2.37 5.26
CA GLN A 131 8.59 2.06 6.55
C GLN A 131 9.97 1.39 6.43
N GLY A 132 10.22 0.66 5.31
CA GLY A 132 11.53 0.04 5.06
C GLY A 132 12.69 0.99 4.72
N ARG A 133 12.45 2.26 4.36
CA ARG A 133 13.55 3.23 4.11
C ARG A 133 13.95 4.01 5.35
N LEU A 134 13.03 4.21 6.30
CA LEU A 134 13.34 4.93 7.54
C LEU A 134 14.08 4.01 8.51
N GLU A 135 13.69 2.74 8.60
CA GLU A 135 14.40 1.74 9.41
C GLU A 135 15.84 1.53 8.91
N LEU A 136 16.06 1.47 7.58
CA LEU A 136 17.39 1.36 7.00
C LEU A 136 18.25 2.62 7.26
N VAL A 137 17.65 3.81 7.18
CA VAL A 137 18.37 5.07 7.50
C VAL A 137 18.68 5.17 8.98
N GLN A 138 17.78 4.68 9.85
CA GLN A 138 17.99 4.67 11.29
C GLN A 138 19.07 3.66 11.69
N SER A 139 19.08 2.46 11.08
CA SER A 139 20.12 1.46 11.34
C SER A 139 21.50 1.93 10.86
N VAL A 140 21.60 2.49 9.66
CA VAL A 140 22.85 3.04 9.12
C VAL A 140 23.33 4.26 9.92
N GLY A 141 22.40 5.10 10.39
CA GLY A 141 22.72 6.26 11.21
C GLY A 141 23.38 5.90 12.55
N TYR A 142 22.90 4.82 13.20
CA TYR A 142 23.48 4.35 14.47
C TYR A 142 24.90 3.82 14.30
N GLU A 143 25.17 3.05 13.24
CA GLU A 143 26.52 2.53 12.98
C GLU A 143 27.54 3.67 12.76
N VAL A 144 27.19 4.67 11.95
CA VAL A 144 28.06 5.82 11.69
C VAL A 144 28.32 6.62 12.96
N PHE A 145 27.31 6.82 13.81
CA PHE A 145 27.45 7.52 15.08
C PHE A 145 28.38 6.79 16.06
N ILE A 146 28.23 5.46 16.16
CA ILE A 146 29.11 4.61 17.00
C ILE A 146 30.56 4.70 16.52
N HIS A 147 30.80 4.56 15.22
CA HIS A 147 32.15 4.68 14.66
C HIS A 147 32.76 6.07 14.89
N GLY A 148 31.98 7.14 14.73
CA GLY A 148 32.42 8.50 15.01
C GLY A 148 32.79 8.72 16.49
N LEU A 149 32.00 8.17 17.42
CA LEU A 149 32.24 8.28 18.85
C LEU A 149 33.51 7.53 19.27
N ILE A 150 33.74 6.32 18.73
CA ILE A 150 34.97 5.56 18.97
C ILE A 150 36.20 6.33 18.49
N PHE A 151 36.18 6.87 17.27
CA PHE A 151 37.28 7.68 16.73
C PHE A 151 37.57 8.91 17.60
N LEU A 152 36.53 9.60 18.05
CA LEU A 152 36.66 10.77 18.91
C LEU A 152 37.25 10.40 20.27
N CYS A 153 36.82 9.29 20.87
CA CYS A 153 37.38 8.78 22.12
C CYS A 153 38.86 8.40 21.98
N VAL A 154 39.23 7.70 20.91
CA VAL A 154 40.64 7.35 20.64
C VAL A 154 41.49 8.60 20.44
N TYR A 155 41.00 9.57 19.66
CA TYR A 155 41.69 10.84 19.45
C TYR A 155 41.85 11.64 20.75
N PHE A 156 40.80 11.66 21.58
CA PHE A 156 40.84 12.34 22.87
C PHE A 156 41.80 11.66 23.83
N LEU A 157 41.76 10.33 23.93
CA LEU A 157 42.70 9.54 24.74
C LEU A 157 44.14 9.69 24.25
N TRP A 158 44.37 9.77 22.95
CA TRP A 158 45.70 10.06 22.38
C TRP A 158 46.19 11.44 22.80
N ASN A 159 45.35 12.48 22.66
CA ASN A 159 45.71 13.83 23.09
C ASN A 159 45.93 13.93 24.59
N LEU A 160 45.12 13.24 25.39
CA LEU A 160 45.34 13.14 26.83
C LEU A 160 46.63 12.38 27.13
N GLY A 161 46.93 11.29 26.42
CA GLY A 161 48.18 10.54 26.54
C GLY A 161 49.40 11.42 26.24
N VAL A 162 49.40 12.15 25.13
CA VAL A 162 50.47 13.10 24.79
C VAL A 162 50.63 14.18 25.88
N ARG A 163 49.52 14.66 26.45
CA ARG A 163 49.55 15.69 27.50
C ARG A 163 49.91 15.17 28.90
N TYR A 164 49.51 13.95 29.26
CA TYR A 164 49.72 13.37 30.59
C TYR A 164 51.02 12.57 30.68
N LEU A 165 51.44 11.90 29.61
CA LEU A 165 52.67 11.13 29.63
C LEU A 165 53.90 11.99 29.36
N GLY A 166 53.78 13.16 28.71
CA GLY A 166 54.92 14.07 28.52
C GLY A 166 56.20 13.35 28.06
N VAL A 167 56.06 12.28 27.29
CA VAL A 167 57.19 11.44 26.88
C VAL A 167 57.83 12.18 25.70
N PRO A 168 59.05 12.71 25.85
CA PRO A 168 59.78 13.18 24.70
C PRO A 168 59.96 11.98 23.77
N VAL A 169 59.61 12.16 22.50
CA VAL A 169 60.09 11.29 21.43
C VAL A 169 61.61 11.43 21.46
N THR A 170 62.29 10.49 22.11
CA THR A 170 63.73 10.32 21.98
C THR A 170 63.95 9.71 20.61
N ASP A 171 64.08 10.57 19.61
CA ASP A 171 64.88 10.28 18.43
C ASP A 171 66.29 10.05 18.92
N ASP A 172 66.74 8.80 19.05
CA ASP A 172 68.17 8.45 18.96
C ASP A 172 68.39 6.93 18.93
N ILE A 173 69.18 6.52 17.92
CA ILE A 173 69.89 5.22 17.74
C ILE A 173 69.01 4.10 17.13
N MET A 174 69.17 3.64 15.87
CA MET A 174 70.41 3.38 15.12
C MET A 174 70.11 3.17 13.62
N ASN A 175 70.41 4.16 12.77
CA ASN A 175 70.82 3.88 11.39
C ASN A 175 72.28 3.40 11.43
N PRO A 176 72.67 2.35 10.68
CA PRO A 176 74.05 1.89 10.63
C PRO A 176 74.95 2.91 9.92
N PRO A 177 76.25 2.95 10.26
CA PRO A 177 77.17 3.97 9.76
C PRO A 177 77.49 3.72 8.27
N ILE A 178 77.30 4.74 7.44
CA ILE A 178 77.92 4.80 6.11
C ILE A 178 79.30 5.43 6.32
N SER A 179 80.32 4.61 6.53
CA SER A 179 81.71 5.00 6.30
C SER A 179 82.10 4.57 4.89
N ALA A 180 82.12 5.52 3.96
CA ALA A 180 82.86 5.38 2.72
C ALA A 180 84.28 5.94 2.91
N ASP A 181 85.21 5.21 2.29
CA ASP A 181 86.56 5.57 1.86
C ASP A 181 87.71 5.59 2.87
N TYR A 182 88.46 4.49 2.83
CA TYR A 182 89.93 4.56 2.76
C TYR A 182 90.33 5.06 1.36
N THR A 183 90.98 6.22 1.31
CA THR A 183 91.78 6.69 0.17
C THR A 183 93.16 6.02 0.14
N TYR A 184 93.66 5.83 -1.10
CA TYR A 184 94.99 5.40 -1.58
C TYR A 184 95.30 3.90 -1.65
#